data_AF-A0A3B0B2M8-F1
#
_entry.id   AF-A0A3B0B2M8-F1
#
_cell.length_a   1.000
_cell.length_b   1.000
_cell.length_c   1.000
_cell.angle_alpha   90.00
_cell.angle_beta   90.00
_cell.angle_gamma   90.00
#
_symmetry.space_group_name_H-M   'P 1'
#
loop_
_entity.id
_entity.type
_entity.pdbx_description
1 polymer ?
#
loop_
_entity_poly.entity_id
_entity_poly.type
_entity_poly.pdbx_seq_one_letter_code
_entity_poly.pdbx_strand_id
1 'polypeptide(L)'
;MSSPGRAGRPKASSRETLAEAACELFLERGYDATSVADITQRAGVSRSSFFNYFTSKSDVLWSGVDERISEAITALAGLATDATGDSVRGILLVVVRDFAPDPLALALRNASAMGLQKELVRDTGLRMARLSAAIAGAARASGVDVVRADILGAAYAAAVLSSLRVWAEHGAGRGTPEAVLLDALGTIHDLPWVI
;
A
#
# COMPACT_ATOMS: atom_id res chain seq x y z
N MET A 1 -2.87 11.16 44.82
CA MET A 1 -3.04 10.07 43.83
C MET A 1 -3.64 10.68 42.58
N SER A 2 -2.81 10.99 41.58
CA SER A 2 -3.25 11.60 40.32
C SER A 2 -3.31 10.52 39.25
N SER A 3 -4.50 10.24 38.72
CA SER A 3 -4.70 9.30 37.61
C SER A 3 -4.20 9.91 36.30
N PRO A 4 -3.42 9.19 35.48
CA PRO A 4 -3.06 9.66 34.16
C PRO A 4 -4.29 9.65 33.26
N GLY A 5 -4.57 10.79 32.61
CA GLY A 5 -5.66 10.92 31.64
C GLY A 5 -5.48 9.92 30.50
N ARG A 6 -6.55 9.19 30.16
CA ARG A 6 -6.62 8.40 28.92
C ARG A 6 -6.33 9.33 27.74
N ALA A 7 -5.18 9.17 27.11
CA ALA A 7 -4.91 9.78 25.82
C ALA A 7 -5.98 9.27 24.84
N GLY A 8 -6.92 10.14 24.48
CA GLY A 8 -7.89 9.85 23.43
C GLY A 8 -7.15 9.65 22.11
N ARG A 9 -7.58 8.67 21.30
CA ARG A 9 -7.07 8.44 19.94
C ARG A 9 -7.12 9.76 19.17
N PRO A 10 -6.06 10.18 18.46
CA PRO A 10 -6.08 11.37 17.61
C PRO A 10 -7.31 11.35 16.70
N LYS A 11 -7.89 12.52 16.46
CA LYS A 11 -9.06 12.67 15.58
C LYS A 11 -8.68 12.18 14.18
N ALA A 12 -9.37 11.16 13.67
CA ALA A 12 -9.07 10.56 12.38
C ALA A 12 -9.08 11.61 11.26
N SER A 13 -8.18 11.47 10.29
CA SER A 13 -8.14 12.37 9.13
C SER A 13 -9.35 12.14 8.22
N SER A 14 -9.73 13.13 7.41
CA SER A 14 -10.84 12.93 6.45
C SER A 14 -10.60 11.77 5.47
N ARG A 15 -9.33 11.41 5.19
CA ARG A 15 -8.99 10.23 4.38
C ARG A 15 -9.30 8.93 5.12
N GLU A 16 -8.92 8.83 6.38
CA GLU A 16 -9.20 7.67 7.23
C GLU A 16 -10.71 7.47 7.40
N THR A 17 -11.45 8.54 7.70
CA THR A 17 -12.93 8.45 7.84
C THR A 17 -13.60 8.00 6.53
N LEU A 18 -13.11 8.48 5.38
CA LEU A 18 -13.62 8.04 4.07
C LEU A 18 -13.29 6.56 3.80
N ALA A 19 -12.09 6.10 4.14
CA ALA A 19 -11.68 4.71 3.95
C ALA A 19 -12.46 3.74 4.86
N GLU A 20 -12.65 4.10 6.13
CA GLU A 20 -13.49 3.36 7.09
C GLU A 20 -14.93 3.25 6.57
N ALA A 21 -15.56 4.39 6.22
CA ALA A 21 -16.93 4.42 5.72
C ALA A 21 -17.12 3.61 4.41
N ALA A 22 -16.16 3.68 3.50
CA ALA A 22 -16.20 2.91 2.26
C ALA A 22 -16.10 1.40 2.52
N CYS A 23 -15.17 0.98 3.37
CA CYS A 23 -14.99 -0.44 3.69
C CYS A 23 -16.22 -1.03 4.39
N GLU A 24 -16.81 -0.31 5.34
CA GLU A 24 -18.09 -0.71 5.96
C GLU A 24 -19.21 -0.87 4.93
N LEU A 25 -19.39 0.12 4.05
CA LEU A 25 -20.40 0.05 3.00
C LEU A 25 -20.18 -1.12 2.03
N PHE A 26 -18.93 -1.38 1.67
CA PHE A 26 -18.58 -2.51 0.81
C PHE A 26 -18.85 -3.85 1.50
N LEU A 27 -18.67 -3.96 2.81
CA LEU A 27 -19.07 -5.14 3.59
C LEU A 27 -20.58 -5.32 3.66
N GLU A 28 -21.31 -4.24 3.92
CA GLU A 28 -22.76 -4.28 4.18
C GLU A 28 -23.57 -4.65 2.94
N ARG A 29 -23.18 -4.13 1.76
CA ARG A 29 -23.99 -4.25 0.54
C ARG A 29 -23.19 -4.50 -0.74
N GLY A 30 -21.88 -4.61 -0.65
CA GLY A 30 -21.00 -4.80 -1.81
C GLY A 30 -20.56 -3.49 -2.48
N TYR A 31 -19.52 -3.61 -3.29
CA TYR A 31 -18.89 -2.52 -4.03
C TYR A 31 -19.84 -1.90 -5.04
N ASP A 32 -20.47 -2.71 -5.90
CA ASP A 32 -21.31 -2.22 -7.01
C ASP A 32 -22.54 -1.45 -6.52
N ALA A 33 -23.16 -1.89 -5.43
CA ALA A 33 -24.30 -1.21 -4.82
C ALA A 33 -23.92 0.05 -4.01
N THR A 34 -22.63 0.35 -3.88
CA THR A 34 -22.12 1.50 -3.12
C THR A 34 -21.71 2.65 -4.02
N SER A 35 -22.30 3.83 -3.84
CA SER A 35 -21.91 5.05 -4.56
C SER A 35 -20.95 5.92 -3.74
N VAL A 36 -20.22 6.82 -4.41
CA VAL A 36 -19.41 7.86 -3.74
C VAL A 36 -20.29 8.74 -2.84
N ALA A 37 -21.53 9.03 -3.25
CA ALA A 37 -22.46 9.84 -2.46
C ALA A 37 -22.74 9.19 -1.09
N ASP A 38 -22.99 7.88 -1.07
CA ASP A 38 -23.24 7.15 0.17
C ASP A 38 -22.02 7.17 1.10
N ILE A 39 -20.82 6.98 0.55
CA ILE A 39 -19.56 7.03 1.30
C ILE A 39 -19.39 8.40 1.94
N THR A 40 -19.57 9.46 1.15
CA THR A 40 -19.41 10.84 1.62
C THR A 40 -20.45 11.22 2.66
N GLN A 41 -21.70 10.76 2.50
CA GLN A 41 -22.77 10.96 3.46
C GLN A 41 -22.45 10.28 4.79
N ARG A 42 -21.99 9.03 4.76
CA ARG A 42 -21.63 8.30 5.99
C ARG A 42 -20.43 8.92 6.69
N ALA A 43 -19.40 9.29 5.92
CA ALA A 43 -18.20 9.92 6.47
C ALA A 43 -18.44 11.34 7.00
N GLY A 44 -19.57 11.97 6.67
CA GLY A 44 -19.82 13.38 6.98
C GLY A 44 -18.89 14.33 6.22
N VAL A 45 -18.42 13.92 5.03
CA VAL A 45 -17.47 14.67 4.19
C VAL A 45 -18.16 15.08 2.89
N SER A 46 -17.79 16.22 2.30
CA SER A 46 -18.40 16.64 1.02
C SER A 46 -17.93 15.79 -0.16
N ARG A 47 -18.76 15.66 -1.20
CA ARG A 47 -18.37 15.00 -2.46
C ARG A 47 -17.17 15.68 -3.13
N SER A 48 -17.09 17.01 -3.06
CA SER A 48 -15.92 17.76 -3.57
C SER A 48 -14.65 17.35 -2.83
N SER A 49 -14.70 17.26 -1.50
CA SER A 49 -13.58 16.81 -0.67
C SER A 49 -13.15 15.38 -1.00
N PHE A 50 -14.08 14.48 -1.34
CA PHE A 50 -13.73 13.13 -1.80
C PHE A 50 -12.86 13.16 -3.06
N PHE A 51 -13.30 13.88 -4.09
CA PHE A 51 -12.59 13.94 -5.38
C PHE A 51 -11.28 14.74 -5.32
N ASN A 52 -11.06 15.54 -4.28
CA ASN A 52 -9.75 16.14 -4.01
C ASN A 52 -8.69 15.10 -3.61
N TYR A 53 -9.10 13.94 -3.11
CA TYR A 53 -8.21 12.90 -2.62
C TYR A 53 -8.19 11.66 -3.51
N PHE A 54 -9.33 11.27 -4.07
CA PHE A 54 -9.51 9.97 -4.68
C PHE A 54 -10.15 10.06 -6.06
N THR A 55 -9.65 9.22 -6.96
CA THR A 55 -10.16 9.17 -8.34
C THR A 55 -11.34 8.21 -8.48
N SER A 56 -11.44 7.22 -7.58
CA SER A 56 -12.50 6.22 -7.57
C SER A 56 -12.89 5.84 -6.13
N LYS A 57 -14.01 5.12 -5.97
CA LYS A 57 -14.43 4.59 -4.67
C LYS A 57 -13.58 3.42 -4.16
N SER A 58 -12.86 2.70 -5.02
CA SER A 58 -11.91 1.65 -4.57
C SER A 58 -10.58 2.25 -4.12
N ASP A 59 -10.17 3.36 -4.75
CA ASP A 59 -8.92 4.07 -4.48
C ASP A 59 -8.78 4.51 -3.02
N VAL A 60 -9.92 4.82 -2.37
CA VAL A 60 -9.99 5.21 -0.96
C VAL A 60 -9.38 4.17 -0.02
N LEU A 61 -9.48 2.88 -0.36
CA LEU A 61 -8.97 1.79 0.47
C LEU A 61 -7.44 1.80 0.53
N TRP A 62 -6.78 2.38 -0.47
CA TRP A 62 -5.33 2.33 -0.62
C TRP A 62 -4.61 3.54 -0.04
N SER A 63 -5.33 4.51 0.53
CA SER A 63 -4.77 5.82 0.89
C SER A 63 -3.51 5.74 1.75
N GLY A 64 -3.51 4.85 2.75
CA GLY A 64 -2.36 4.66 3.64
C GLY A 64 -1.16 4.01 2.95
N VAL A 65 -1.41 3.09 2.01
CA VAL A 65 -0.35 2.49 1.18
C VAL A 65 0.19 3.49 0.16
N ASP A 66 -0.65 4.32 -0.43
CA ASP A 66 -0.21 5.34 -1.40
C ASP A 66 0.70 6.39 -0.79
N GLU A 67 0.42 6.83 0.43
CA GLU A 67 1.29 7.75 1.18
C GLU A 67 2.67 7.13 1.36
N ARG A 68 2.72 5.90 1.88
CA ARG A 68 3.95 5.13 2.09
C ARG A 68 4.72 4.84 0.80
N ILE A 69 4.03 4.49 -0.29
CA ILE A 69 4.65 4.31 -1.62
C ILE A 69 5.22 5.64 -2.12
N SER A 70 4.52 6.76 -1.91
CA SER A 70 5.00 8.08 -2.36
C SER A 70 6.24 8.52 -1.59
N GLU A 71 6.30 8.25 -0.29
CA GLU A 71 7.50 8.44 0.54
C GLU A 71 8.66 7.57 0.07
N ALA A 72 8.40 6.28 -0.19
CA ALA A 72 9.42 5.37 -0.70
C ALA A 72 9.96 5.79 -2.07
N ILE A 73 9.09 6.23 -2.99
CA ILE A 73 9.51 6.76 -4.31
C ILE A 73 10.41 7.99 -4.12
N THR A 74 10.06 8.89 -3.21
CA THR A 74 10.87 10.07 -2.89
C THR A 74 12.23 9.68 -2.32
N ALA A 75 12.26 8.72 -1.40
CA ALA A 75 13.50 8.20 -0.81
C ALA A 75 14.39 7.50 -1.84
N LEU A 76 13.80 6.69 -2.74
CA LEU A 76 14.52 6.04 -3.85
C LEU A 76 15.16 7.06 -4.78
N ALA A 77 14.42 8.11 -5.15
CA ALA A 77 14.97 9.19 -5.96
C ALA A 77 16.12 9.93 -5.26
N GLY A 78 16.03 10.07 -3.93
CA GLY A 78 17.07 10.69 -3.10
C GLY A 78 18.38 9.91 -3.02
N LEU A 79 18.40 8.62 -3.36
CA LEU A 79 19.64 7.82 -3.40
C LEU A 79 20.59 8.24 -4.54
N ALA A 80 20.06 8.84 -5.61
CA ALA A 80 20.85 9.20 -6.80
C ALA A 80 21.72 8.03 -7.30
N THR A 81 23.04 8.21 -7.37
CA THR A 81 24.00 7.19 -7.81
C THR A 81 24.38 6.19 -6.72
N ASP A 82 23.99 6.43 -5.46
CA ASP A 82 24.41 5.65 -4.29
C ASP A 82 23.45 4.49 -3.97
N ALA A 83 22.53 4.16 -4.89
CA ALA A 83 21.58 3.09 -4.70
C ALA A 83 22.27 1.72 -4.66
N THR A 84 22.02 0.98 -3.58
CA THR A 84 22.46 -0.41 -3.40
C THR A 84 21.25 -1.29 -3.11
N GLY A 85 21.41 -2.60 -3.26
CA GLY A 85 20.35 -3.54 -2.91
C GLY A 85 19.89 -3.41 -1.45
N ASP A 86 20.81 -3.10 -0.52
CA ASP A 86 20.49 -2.90 0.89
C ASP A 86 19.73 -1.61 1.15
N SER A 87 20.13 -0.49 0.54
CA SER A 87 19.42 0.78 0.73
C SER A 87 18.01 0.72 0.14
N VAL A 88 17.85 0.10 -1.03
CA VAL A 88 16.54 -0.15 -1.65
C VAL A 88 15.68 -1.06 -0.78
N ARG A 89 16.19 -2.20 -0.30
CA ARG A 89 15.46 -3.09 0.62
C ARG A 89 15.03 -2.35 1.89
N GLY A 90 15.91 -1.55 2.48
CA GLY A 90 15.62 -0.74 3.66
C GLY A 90 14.44 0.21 3.44
N ILE A 91 14.41 0.90 2.30
CA ILE A 91 13.29 1.79 1.93
C ILE A 91 11.98 1.00 1.74
N LEU A 92 12.03 -0.14 1.06
CA LEU A 92 10.82 -0.94 0.80
C LEU A 92 10.23 -1.55 2.07
N LEU A 93 11.07 -1.91 3.05
CA LEU A 93 10.61 -2.36 4.37
C LEU A 93 9.79 -1.28 5.08
N VAL A 94 10.12 0.00 4.92
CA VAL A 94 9.35 1.10 5.51
C VAL A 94 7.92 1.17 4.97
N VAL A 95 7.69 0.75 3.72
CA VAL A 95 6.35 0.76 3.11
C VAL A 95 5.38 -0.10 3.90
N VAL A 96 5.82 -1.25 4.39
CA VAL A 96 4.97 -2.21 5.10
C VAL A 96 5.17 -2.18 6.62
N ARG A 97 6.07 -1.34 7.12
CA ARG A 97 6.39 -1.26 8.54
C ARG A 97 5.23 -0.70 9.36
N ASP A 98 4.97 -1.33 10.50
CA ASP A 98 3.91 -1.04 11.46
C ASP A 98 2.53 -0.99 10.77
N PHE A 99 2.35 -1.78 9.71
CA PHE A 99 1.10 -1.79 8.96
C PHE A 99 0.04 -2.55 9.75
N ALA A 100 -0.85 -1.78 10.39
CA ALA A 100 -1.93 -2.32 11.19
C ALA A 100 -3.06 -2.88 10.30
N PRO A 101 -3.88 -3.81 10.83
CA PRO A 101 -5.11 -4.20 10.15
C PRO A 101 -6.01 -2.98 9.92
N ASP A 102 -6.14 -2.57 8.67
CA ASP A 102 -6.83 -1.36 8.23
C ASP A 102 -7.97 -1.70 7.25
N PRO A 103 -8.71 -0.70 6.73
CA PRO A 103 -9.73 -0.93 5.72
C PRO A 103 -9.25 -1.72 4.49
N LEU A 104 -7.98 -1.56 4.07
CA LEU A 104 -7.39 -2.31 2.97
C LEU A 104 -7.23 -3.79 3.30
N ALA A 105 -6.67 -4.12 4.47
CA ALA A 105 -6.50 -5.50 4.90
C ALA A 105 -7.84 -6.24 4.96
N LEU A 106 -8.89 -5.55 5.43
CA LEU A 106 -10.24 -6.11 5.46
C LEU A 106 -10.81 -6.31 4.05
N ALA A 107 -10.59 -5.35 3.16
CA ALA A 107 -10.99 -5.44 1.76
C ALA A 107 -10.28 -6.56 0.98
N LEU A 108 -8.96 -6.70 1.15
CA LEU A 108 -8.17 -7.77 0.56
C LEU A 108 -8.68 -9.15 1.02
N ARG A 109 -8.90 -9.31 2.32
CA ARG A 109 -9.41 -10.56 2.90
C ARG A 109 -10.82 -10.93 2.43
N ASN A 110 -11.69 -9.93 2.26
CA ASN A 110 -13.10 -10.14 1.92
C ASN A 110 -13.42 -9.72 0.48
N ALA A 111 -12.42 -9.70 -0.41
CA ALA A 111 -12.56 -9.19 -1.77
C ALA A 111 -13.74 -9.81 -2.52
N SER A 112 -13.95 -11.11 -2.37
CA SER A 112 -15.06 -11.81 -3.02
C SER A 112 -16.43 -11.46 -2.42
N ALA A 113 -16.52 -11.32 -1.10
CA ALA A 113 -17.78 -10.96 -0.43
C ALA A 113 -18.18 -9.51 -0.73
N MET A 114 -17.18 -8.62 -0.83
CA MET A 114 -17.39 -7.21 -1.18
C MET A 114 -17.54 -6.96 -2.69
N GLY A 115 -17.24 -7.93 -3.56
CA GLY A 115 -17.25 -7.73 -5.02
C GLY A 115 -16.11 -6.84 -5.54
N LEU A 116 -14.95 -6.88 -4.89
CA LEU A 116 -13.79 -6.00 -5.13
C LEU A 116 -12.69 -6.61 -6.01
N GLN A 117 -12.83 -7.87 -6.46
CA GLN A 117 -11.73 -8.62 -7.08
C GLN A 117 -11.12 -7.90 -8.28
N LYS A 118 -11.97 -7.37 -9.18
CA LYS A 118 -11.51 -6.66 -10.39
C LYS A 118 -10.76 -5.38 -10.04
N GLU A 119 -11.30 -4.60 -9.11
CA GLU A 119 -10.73 -3.31 -8.76
C GLU A 119 -9.45 -3.46 -7.95
N LEU A 120 -9.38 -4.43 -7.03
CA LEU A 120 -8.14 -4.72 -6.31
C LEU A 120 -7.02 -5.19 -7.24
N VAL A 121 -7.31 -6.00 -8.27
CA VAL A 121 -6.31 -6.39 -9.29
C VAL A 121 -5.82 -5.16 -10.04
N ARG A 122 -6.73 -4.32 -10.52
CA ARG A 122 -6.40 -3.08 -11.25
C ARG A 122 -5.57 -2.13 -10.38
N ASP A 123 -6.04 -1.86 -9.18
CA ASP A 123 -5.47 -0.88 -8.25
C ASP A 123 -4.10 -1.33 -7.72
N THR A 124 -3.93 -2.65 -7.52
CA THR A 124 -2.62 -3.26 -7.23
C THR A 124 -1.66 -3.07 -8.40
N GLY A 125 -2.13 -3.31 -9.64
CA GLY A 125 -1.31 -3.16 -10.85
C GLY A 125 -0.77 -1.73 -11.03
N LEU A 126 -1.60 -0.72 -10.77
CA LEU A 126 -1.18 0.68 -10.83
C LEU A 126 -0.06 1.01 -9.82
N ARG A 127 -0.18 0.51 -8.59
CA ARG A 127 0.81 0.75 -7.51
C ARG A 127 2.10 -0.02 -7.75
N MET A 128 1.98 -1.27 -8.20
CA MET A 128 3.12 -2.09 -8.61
C MET A 128 3.90 -1.43 -9.74
N ALA A 129 3.22 -0.90 -10.78
CA ALA A 129 3.87 -0.21 -11.88
C ALA A 129 4.61 1.06 -11.42
N ARG A 130 3.98 1.89 -10.58
CA ARG A 130 4.59 3.11 -10.02
C ARG A 130 5.85 2.79 -9.22
N LEU A 131 5.77 1.83 -8.30
CA LEU A 131 6.88 1.45 -7.44
C LEU A 131 8.00 0.77 -8.25
N SER A 132 7.66 -0.10 -9.19
CA SER A 132 8.61 -0.75 -10.10
C SER A 132 9.42 0.26 -10.89
N ALA A 133 8.77 1.28 -11.46
CA ALA A 133 9.43 2.32 -12.23
C ALA A 133 10.44 3.13 -11.39
N ALA A 134 10.10 3.43 -10.13
CA ALA A 134 10.99 4.15 -9.22
C ALA A 134 12.22 3.31 -8.83
N ILE A 135 12.02 2.03 -8.52
CA ILE A 135 13.13 1.11 -8.19
C ILE A 135 14.05 0.91 -9.39
N ALA A 136 13.48 0.67 -10.58
CA ALA A 136 14.26 0.57 -11.82
C ALA A 136 14.98 1.87 -12.16
N GLY A 137 14.40 3.03 -11.81
CA GLY A 137 15.06 4.33 -11.90
C GLY A 137 16.31 4.41 -11.01
N ALA A 138 16.19 4.03 -9.74
CA ALA A 138 17.31 3.99 -8.80
C ALA A 138 18.41 3.03 -9.25
N ALA A 139 18.05 1.84 -9.74
CA ALA A 139 19.01 0.85 -10.28
C ALA A 139 19.78 1.39 -11.48
N ARG A 140 19.10 2.02 -12.44
CA ARG A 140 19.77 2.61 -13.60
C ARG A 140 20.69 3.75 -13.20
N ALA A 141 20.28 4.59 -12.24
CA ALA A 141 21.10 5.68 -11.75
C ALA A 141 22.40 5.19 -11.08
N SER A 142 22.42 3.99 -10.49
CA SER A 142 23.63 3.37 -9.94
C SER A 142 24.40 2.49 -10.93
N GLY A 143 24.04 2.52 -12.23
CA GLY A 143 24.79 1.85 -13.30
C GLY A 143 24.31 0.44 -13.66
N VAL A 144 23.17 -0.01 -13.13
CA VAL A 144 22.56 -1.29 -13.55
C VAL A 144 21.98 -1.17 -14.96
N ASP A 145 22.19 -2.19 -15.80
CA ASP A 145 21.65 -2.21 -17.16
C ASP A 145 20.11 -2.19 -17.18
N VAL A 146 19.53 -1.67 -18.26
CA VAL A 146 18.09 -1.39 -18.35
C VAL A 146 17.22 -2.62 -18.12
N VAL A 147 17.58 -3.78 -18.67
CA VAL A 147 16.77 -5.00 -18.56
C VAL A 147 16.84 -5.54 -17.13
N ARG A 148 18.03 -5.58 -16.55
CA ARG A 148 18.20 -6.01 -15.15
C ARG A 148 17.47 -5.05 -14.20
N ALA A 149 17.56 -3.74 -14.42
CA ALA A 149 16.88 -2.73 -13.61
C ALA A 149 15.35 -2.89 -13.66
N ASP A 150 14.78 -3.15 -14.84
CA ASP A 150 13.34 -3.37 -15.00
C ASP A 150 12.89 -4.67 -14.30
N ILE A 151 13.66 -5.76 -14.41
CA ILE A 151 13.39 -7.02 -13.71
C ILE A 151 13.45 -6.83 -12.19
N LEU A 152 14.50 -6.17 -11.69
CA LEU A 152 14.63 -5.83 -10.28
C LEU A 152 13.42 -5.01 -9.83
N GLY A 153 13.11 -3.92 -10.53
CA GLY A 153 11.98 -3.07 -10.20
C GLY A 153 10.67 -3.85 -10.08
N ALA A 154 10.38 -4.72 -11.05
CA ALA A 154 9.17 -5.52 -11.05
C ALA A 154 9.15 -6.53 -9.89
N ALA A 155 10.25 -7.24 -9.65
CA ALA A 155 10.35 -8.24 -8.59
C ALA A 155 10.17 -7.62 -7.19
N TYR A 156 10.87 -6.53 -6.91
CA TYR A 156 10.78 -5.84 -5.62
C TYR A 156 9.42 -5.19 -5.39
N ALA A 157 8.82 -4.57 -6.42
CA ALA A 157 7.47 -4.03 -6.30
C ALA A 157 6.44 -5.15 -6.06
N ALA A 158 6.54 -6.25 -6.80
CA ALA A 158 5.66 -7.40 -6.61
C ALA A 158 5.80 -8.00 -5.20
N ALA A 159 7.00 -8.04 -4.63
CA ALA A 159 7.22 -8.49 -3.25
C ALA A 159 6.47 -7.63 -2.23
N VAL A 160 6.54 -6.30 -2.36
CA VAL A 160 5.83 -5.35 -1.47
C VAL A 160 4.32 -5.49 -1.56
N LEU A 161 3.75 -5.51 -2.77
CA LEU A 161 2.29 -5.59 -2.93
C LEU A 161 1.76 -6.99 -2.57
N SER A 162 2.54 -8.04 -2.85
CA SER A 162 2.16 -9.40 -2.48
C SER A 162 2.24 -9.63 -0.98
N SER A 163 3.19 -9.02 -0.27
CA SER A 163 3.30 -9.22 1.19
C SER A 163 2.06 -8.69 1.92
N LEU A 164 1.55 -7.53 1.52
CA LEU A 164 0.28 -6.96 2.03
C LEU A 164 -0.90 -7.89 1.75
N ARG A 165 -1.04 -8.36 0.51
CA ARG A 165 -2.12 -9.26 0.10
C ARG A 165 -2.08 -10.59 0.84
N VAL A 166 -0.93 -11.26 0.83
CA VAL A 166 -0.73 -12.57 1.47
C VAL A 166 -0.98 -12.47 2.97
N TRP A 167 -0.43 -11.46 3.64
CA TRP A 167 -0.69 -11.23 5.07
C TRP A 167 -2.19 -11.02 5.35
N ALA A 168 -2.87 -10.18 4.57
CA ALA A 168 -4.29 -9.92 4.75
C ALA A 168 -5.16 -11.19 4.53
N GLU A 169 -4.87 -11.98 3.50
CA GLU A 169 -5.56 -13.24 3.17
C GLU A 169 -5.41 -14.30 4.26
N HIS A 170 -4.21 -14.44 4.85
CA HIS A 170 -3.95 -15.38 5.96
C HIS A 170 -4.54 -14.93 7.30
N GLY A 171 -5.02 -13.68 7.35
CA GLY A 171 -5.58 -13.03 8.53
C GLY A 171 -4.53 -12.16 9.22
N ALA A 172 -4.77 -10.86 9.19
CA ALA A 172 -3.89 -9.79 9.67
C ALA A 172 -3.43 -9.87 11.15
N GLY A 173 -3.95 -10.82 11.94
CA GLY A 173 -3.49 -11.12 13.30
C GLY A 173 -2.50 -12.29 13.40
N ARG A 174 -2.14 -12.94 12.28
CA ARG A 174 -1.16 -14.02 12.20
C ARG A 174 0.11 -13.52 11.50
N GLY A 175 0.99 -12.90 12.28
CA GLY A 175 2.23 -12.30 11.77
C GLY A 175 2.02 -10.91 11.19
N THR A 176 3.00 -10.43 10.42
CA THR A 176 3.04 -9.05 9.94
C THR A 176 3.46 -9.02 8.46
N PRO A 177 3.04 -8.01 7.68
CA PRO A 177 3.42 -7.93 6.25
C PRO A 177 4.92 -7.71 6.06
N GLU A 178 5.63 -7.18 7.07
CA GLU A 178 7.09 -7.08 7.11
C GLU A 178 7.74 -8.47 7.13
N ALA A 179 7.22 -9.40 7.93
CA ALA A 179 7.75 -10.76 7.98
C ALA A 179 7.58 -11.46 6.62
N VAL A 180 6.42 -11.29 5.98
CA VAL A 180 6.16 -11.83 4.63
C VAL A 180 7.05 -11.16 3.59
N LEU A 181 7.28 -9.83 3.72
CA LEU A 181 8.18 -9.12 2.81
C LEU A 181 9.63 -9.58 2.98
N LEU A 182 10.12 -9.75 4.20
CA LEU A 182 11.49 -10.24 4.45
C LEU A 182 11.71 -11.62 3.85
N ASP A 183 10.75 -12.53 3.98
CA ASP A 183 10.77 -13.85 3.33
C ASP A 183 10.82 -13.71 1.81
N ALA A 184 9.92 -12.91 1.22
CA ALA A 184 9.89 -12.65 -0.22
C ALA A 184 11.20 -12.02 -0.73
N LEU A 185 11.77 -11.04 -0.02
CA LEU A 185 13.05 -10.42 -0.36
C LEU A 185 14.21 -11.41 -0.27
N GLY A 186 14.16 -12.36 0.67
CA GLY A 186 15.12 -13.46 0.77
C GLY A 186 15.11 -14.39 -0.45
N THR A 187 13.98 -14.54 -1.14
CA THR A 187 13.90 -15.31 -2.39
C THR A 187 14.43 -14.56 -3.62
N ILE A 188 14.55 -13.24 -3.55
CA ILE A 188 15.07 -12.37 -4.64
C ILE A 188 16.62 -12.31 -4.60
N HIS A 189 17.26 -13.02 -3.68
CA HIS A 189 18.68 -12.94 -3.34
C HIS A 189 19.65 -13.30 -4.49
N ASP A 190 19.16 -13.79 -5.63
CA ASP A 190 19.95 -14.14 -6.81
C ASP A 190 20.07 -13.02 -7.88
N LEU A 191 19.57 -11.80 -7.62
CA LEU A 191 19.75 -10.66 -8.53
C LEU A 191 20.68 -9.60 -7.92
N PRO A 192 22.00 -9.71 -8.11
CA PRO A 192 22.94 -8.72 -7.60
C PRO A 192 22.73 -7.35 -8.27
N TRP A 193 22.78 -6.30 -7.44
CA TRP A 193 22.77 -4.89 -7.87
C TRP A 193 24.13 -4.43 -8.43
N VAL A 194 25.08 -5.35 -8.55
CA VAL A 194 26.45 -5.13 -9.03
C VAL A 194 26.69 -6.13 -10.17
N ILE A 195 27.44 -5.72 -11.18
CA ILE A 195 27.93 -6.59 -12.26
C ILE A 195 29.06 -7.48 -11.73
#